data_AF-A0A3M1S6H5-F1
#
_entry.id   AF-A0A3M1S6H5-F1
#
_cell.length_a   1.000
_cell.length_b   1.000
_cell.length_c   1.000
_cell.angle_alpha   90.00
_cell.angle_beta   90.00
_cell.angle_gamma   90.00
#
_symmetry.space_group_name_H-M   'P 1'
#
loop_
_entity.id
_entity.type
_entity.pdbx_description
1 polymer ?
#
loop_
_entity_poly.entity_id
_entity_poly.type
_entity_poly.pdbx_seq_one_letter_code
_entity_poly.pdbx_strand_id
1 'polypeptide(L)'
;MKLFCRLLLIAACGLVGGARQETGAATLEVFSPDTQTAVTVDGTTKFDCIGNALSAAKAGDTVLIHGGIYRERIRLPSGEPGKPIVVRAAPGEEVWLSGGTPIHDWQPAGENLWTAILDSRPKKVLL
;
A
#
# COMPACT_ATOMS: atom_id res chain seq x y z
N MET A 1 35.33 27.85 48.91
CA MET A 1 36.40 27.31 48.05
C MET A 1 35.93 27.42 46.60
N LYS A 2 36.51 28.38 45.85
CA LYS A 2 36.37 28.71 44.41
C LYS A 2 34.94 29.03 43.90
N LEU A 3 34.49 30.29 43.95
CA LEU A 3 34.74 31.44 43.05
C LEU A 3 34.10 31.34 41.64
N PHE A 4 33.24 32.34 41.38
CA PHE A 4 33.10 33.13 40.13
C PHE A 4 32.49 32.43 38.89
N CYS A 5 31.75 33.08 38.00
CA CYS A 5 31.18 34.42 37.84
C CYS A 5 30.53 34.45 36.44
N ARG A 6 29.63 35.40 36.21
CA ARG A 6 29.17 35.93 34.90
C ARG A 6 28.15 35.11 34.10
N LEU A 7 26.92 35.59 34.27
CA LEU A 7 25.98 35.95 33.21
C LEU A 7 26.67 36.27 31.87
N LEU A 8 26.30 35.55 30.81
CA LEU A 8 26.47 35.95 29.41
C LEU A 8 25.27 35.42 28.63
N LEU A 9 24.43 36.33 28.16
CA LEU A 9 23.44 36.08 27.12
C LEU A 9 24.17 35.58 25.87
N ILE A 10 23.82 34.39 25.38
CA ILE A 10 24.06 34.01 23.98
C ILE A 10 22.70 33.70 23.38
N ALA A 11 22.20 34.68 22.63
CA ALA A 11 21.25 34.45 21.55
C ALA A 11 21.97 33.58 20.51
N ALA A 12 21.80 32.26 20.61
CA ALA A 12 22.03 31.39 19.48
C ALA A 12 20.66 31.18 18.84
N CYS A 13 20.48 31.84 17.70
CA CYS A 13 19.58 31.42 16.64
C CYS A 13 19.75 29.91 16.51
N GLY A 14 18.86 29.15 17.14
CA GLY A 14 18.75 27.74 16.89
C GLY A 14 18.33 27.65 15.44
N LEU A 15 19.30 27.47 14.55
CA LEU A 15 19.08 26.67 13.36
C LEU A 15 18.39 25.42 13.88
N VAL A 16 17.06 25.40 13.81
CA VAL A 16 16.35 24.17 13.55
C VAL A 16 16.84 23.82 12.15
N GLY A 17 18.02 23.20 12.09
CA GLY A 17 18.40 22.37 10.99
C GLY A 17 17.25 21.40 10.92
N GLY A 18 16.33 21.66 9.98
CA GLY A 18 15.29 20.71 9.64
C GLY A 18 16.05 19.42 9.44
N ALA A 19 15.83 18.47 10.35
CA ALA A 19 16.38 17.14 10.22
C ALA A 19 15.97 16.72 8.80
N ARG A 20 16.97 16.67 7.91
CA ARG A 20 16.80 16.13 6.58
C ARG A 20 16.30 14.73 6.87
N GLN A 21 15.01 14.47 6.63
CA GLN A 21 14.51 13.11 6.70
C GLN A 21 15.46 12.32 5.82
N GLU A 22 16.24 11.44 6.45
CA GLU A 22 17.08 10.52 5.73
C GLU A 22 16.14 9.79 4.78
N THR A 23 16.39 9.93 3.49
CA THR A 23 15.69 9.22 2.43
C THR A 23 16.10 7.74 2.51
N GLY A 24 15.67 7.08 3.58
CA GLY A 24 15.72 5.64 3.78
C GLY A 24 14.51 4.98 3.15
N ALA A 25 14.62 3.68 2.92
CA ALA A 25 13.53 2.83 2.46
C ALA A 25 12.25 3.09 3.28
N ALA A 26 11.19 3.54 2.61
CA ALA A 26 9.89 3.75 3.22
C ALA A 26 9.06 2.46 3.21
N THR A 27 8.16 2.32 4.19
CA THR A 27 7.11 1.29 4.16
C THR A 27 5.80 1.93 3.73
N LEU A 28 5.19 1.41 2.66
CA LEU A 28 3.91 1.85 2.11
C LEU A 28 2.87 0.79 2.48
N GLU A 29 1.87 1.18 3.27
CA GLU A 29 0.87 0.25 3.80
C GLU A 29 -0.36 0.22 2.89
N VAL A 30 -0.80 -0.98 2.51
CA VAL A 30 -1.97 -1.19 1.64
C VAL A 30 -3.04 -1.96 2.40
N PHE A 31 -4.27 -1.47 2.44
CA PHE A 31 -5.40 -2.11 3.13
C PHE A 31 -6.52 -2.44 2.14
N SER A 32 -7.01 -3.69 2.17
CA SER A 32 -8.03 -4.16 1.22
C SER A 32 -9.33 -3.38 1.42
N PRO A 33 -9.95 -2.87 0.34
CA PRO A 33 -11.20 -2.11 0.43
C PRO A 33 -12.35 -2.95 1.04
N ASP A 34 -12.27 -4.27 0.92
CA ASP A 34 -13.27 -5.21 1.46
C ASP A 34 -13.21 -5.31 3.00
N THR A 35 -12.14 -4.82 3.65
CA THR A 35 -11.85 -5.04 5.09
C THR A 35 -11.63 -3.76 5.91
N GLN A 36 -11.77 -2.57 5.31
CA GLN A 36 -11.37 -1.33 5.99
C GLN A 36 -12.31 -0.89 7.14
N THR A 37 -11.75 -0.76 8.35
CA THR A 37 -12.11 0.30 9.32
C THR A 37 -10.99 1.32 9.34
N ALA A 38 -11.24 2.55 8.86
CA ALA A 38 -10.21 3.59 8.77
C ALA A 38 -9.64 3.93 10.16
N VAL A 39 -8.34 3.71 10.36
CA VAL A 39 -7.59 4.20 11.54
C VAL A 39 -6.34 4.90 11.04
N THR A 40 -6.22 6.21 11.25
CA THR A 40 -4.99 6.96 10.97
C THR A 40 -4.07 6.84 12.18
N VAL A 41 -2.85 6.30 11.98
CA VAL A 41 -1.80 6.25 13.00
C VAL A 41 -0.53 6.81 12.36
N ASP A 42 0.00 7.87 12.95
CA ASP A 42 1.40 8.33 12.89
C ASP A 42 2.10 8.42 11.51
N GLY A 43 1.52 9.19 10.58
CA GLY A 43 2.27 9.75 9.44
C GLY A 43 2.67 8.77 8.32
N THR A 44 2.22 7.52 8.37
CA THR A 44 2.40 6.54 7.29
C THR A 44 1.37 6.76 6.18
N THR A 45 1.82 6.84 4.92
CA THR A 45 0.92 6.92 3.77
C THR A 45 0.19 5.59 3.61
N LYS A 46 -1.14 5.64 3.67
CA LYS A 46 -2.02 4.47 3.51
C LYS A 46 -2.63 4.45 2.12
N PHE A 47 -2.62 3.30 1.49
CA PHE A 47 -3.22 3.06 0.18
C PHE A 47 -4.37 2.05 0.30
N ASP A 48 -5.40 2.27 -0.50
CA ASP A 48 -6.56 1.39 -0.64
C ASP A 48 -6.43 0.40 -1.81
N CYS A 49 -5.41 0.58 -2.66
CA CYS A 49 -5.06 -0.35 -3.74
C CYS A 49 -3.54 -0.51 -3.88
N ILE A 50 -3.11 -1.71 -4.28
CA ILE A 50 -1.68 -2.06 -4.44
C ILE A 50 -1.09 -1.24 -5.59
N GLY A 51 -1.86 -1.00 -6.66
CA GLY A 51 -1.42 -0.21 -7.81
C GLY A 51 -1.01 1.23 -7.45
N ASN A 52 -1.73 1.91 -6.55
CA ASN A 52 -1.39 3.26 -6.12
C ASN A 52 -0.13 3.27 -5.26
N ALA A 53 0.01 2.29 -4.35
CA ALA A 53 1.22 2.15 -3.54
C ALA A 53 2.46 1.89 -4.42
N LEU A 54 2.35 0.99 -5.40
CA LEU A 54 3.40 0.70 -6.36
C LEU A 54 3.76 1.91 -7.23
N SER A 55 2.78 2.74 -7.59
CA SER A 55 3.03 3.96 -8.37
C SER A 55 3.75 5.03 -7.56
N ALA A 56 3.62 5.02 -6.23
CA ALA A 56 4.30 5.92 -5.32
C ALA A 56 5.67 5.39 -4.84
N ALA A 57 5.89 4.08 -4.91
CA ALA A 57 7.09 3.42 -4.42
C ALA A 57 8.36 3.85 -5.18
N LYS A 58 9.46 4.00 -4.43
CA LYS A 58 10.80 4.33 -4.91
C LYS A 58 11.77 3.19 -4.64
N ALA A 59 12.92 3.20 -5.31
CA ALA A 59 13.94 2.18 -5.12
C ALA A 59 14.34 2.04 -3.63
N GLY A 60 14.22 0.82 -3.11
CA GLY A 60 14.47 0.47 -1.71
C GLY A 60 13.20 0.38 -0.86
N ASP A 61 12.06 0.91 -1.31
CA ASP A 61 10.82 0.89 -0.54
C ASP A 61 10.23 -0.52 -0.42
N THR A 62 9.47 -0.72 0.65
CA THR A 62 8.66 -1.92 0.87
C THR A 62 7.18 -1.56 0.81
N VAL A 63 6.45 -2.19 -0.10
CA VAL A 63 4.98 -2.18 -0.12
C VAL A 63 4.49 -3.36 0.72
N LEU A 64 3.91 -3.04 1.86
CA LEU A 64 3.35 -4.00 2.81
C LEU A 64 1.83 -4.07 2.62
N ILE A 65 1.32 -5.26 2.32
CA ILE A 65 -0.08 -5.46 1.95
C ILE A 65 -0.78 -6.23 3.07
N HIS A 66 -1.78 -5.62 3.67
CA HIS A 66 -2.62 -6.25 4.68
C HIS A 66 -3.62 -7.24 4.06
N GLY A 67 -4.14 -8.13 4.89
CA GLY A 67 -4.94 -9.26 4.49
C GLY A 67 -6.21 -8.85 3.77
N GLY A 68 -6.56 -9.61 2.74
CA GLY A 68 -7.77 -9.38 1.95
C GLY A 68 -7.62 -9.77 0.49
N ILE A 69 -8.69 -9.53 -0.26
CA ILE A 69 -8.76 -9.81 -1.69
C ILE A 69 -8.66 -8.49 -2.45
N TYR A 70 -7.66 -8.39 -3.31
CA TYR A 70 -7.38 -7.24 -4.16
C TYR A 70 -7.73 -7.60 -5.60
N ARG A 71 -8.81 -7.01 -6.12
CA ARG A 71 -9.31 -7.30 -7.47
C ARG A 71 -8.82 -6.24 -8.45
N GLU A 72 -7.54 -6.28 -8.75
CA GLU A 72 -6.87 -5.23 -9.52
C GLU A 72 -5.85 -5.77 -10.52
N ARG A 73 -5.54 -4.95 -11.52
CA ARG A 73 -4.42 -5.17 -12.43
C ARG A 73 -3.28 -4.24 -12.04
N ILE A 74 -2.19 -4.82 -11.57
CA ILE A 74 -1.00 -4.05 -11.19
C ILE A 74 0.08 -4.07 -12.27
N ARG A 75 0.98 -3.09 -12.20
CA ARG A 75 2.26 -3.09 -12.91
C ARG A 75 3.36 -2.97 -11.86
N LEU A 76 4.34 -3.87 -11.90
CA LEU A 76 5.47 -3.82 -10.99
C LEU A 76 6.54 -2.86 -11.54
N PRO A 77 6.87 -1.77 -10.82
CA PRO A 77 8.04 -0.95 -11.13
C PRO A 77 9.33 -1.72 -10.80
N SER A 78 10.43 -1.34 -11.44
CA SER A 78 11.76 -1.81 -11.05
C SER A 78 12.35 -0.91 -9.97
N GLY A 79 13.09 -1.51 -9.04
CA GLY A 79 14.01 -0.77 -8.17
C GLY A 79 15.37 -0.51 -8.85
N GLU A 80 16.37 -0.15 -8.05
CA GLU A 80 17.76 0.01 -8.46
C GLU A 80 18.62 -1.17 -7.97
N PRO A 81 19.80 -1.43 -8.57
CA PRO A 81 20.75 -2.41 -8.03
C PRO A 81 21.05 -2.16 -6.55
N GLY A 82 20.85 -3.16 -5.70
CA GLY A 82 21.02 -3.04 -4.24
C GLY A 82 19.89 -2.31 -3.50
N LYS A 83 18.87 -1.81 -4.21
CA LYS A 83 17.68 -1.15 -3.66
C LYS A 83 16.43 -1.61 -4.40
N PRO A 84 16.05 -2.91 -4.29
CA PRO A 84 14.83 -3.41 -4.90
C PRO A 84 13.60 -2.74 -4.27
N ILE A 85 12.52 -2.67 -5.04
CA ILE A 85 11.19 -2.45 -4.46
C ILE A 85 10.69 -3.82 -3.99
N VAL A 86 10.36 -3.94 -2.71
CA VAL A 86 9.86 -5.20 -2.13
C VAL A 86 8.35 -5.11 -2.00
N VAL A 87 7.63 -6.10 -2.50
CA VAL A 87 6.18 -6.23 -2.32
C VAL A 87 5.94 -7.49 -1.51
N ARG A 88 5.26 -7.37 -0.37
CA ARG A 88 4.99 -8.52 0.50
C ARG A 88 3.70 -8.36 1.31
N ALA A 89 3.13 -9.49 1.71
CA ALA A 89 2.05 -9.50 2.70
C ALA A 89 2.57 -9.02 4.07
N ALA A 90 1.69 -8.37 4.84
CA ALA A 90 1.90 -8.09 6.25
C ALA A 90 2.15 -9.40 7.02
N PRO A 91 3.03 -9.41 8.04
CA PRO A 91 3.40 -10.65 8.72
C PRO A 91 2.19 -11.40 9.28
N GLY A 92 2.01 -12.65 8.87
CA GLY A 92 0.91 -13.50 9.34
C GLY A 92 -0.44 -13.25 8.66
N GLU A 93 -0.52 -12.33 7.71
CA GLU A 93 -1.74 -12.02 6.97
C GLU A 93 -1.75 -12.69 5.59
N GLU A 94 -2.95 -13.03 5.09
CA GLU A 94 -3.13 -13.66 3.78
C GLU A 94 -3.66 -12.65 2.76
N VAL A 95 -2.96 -12.54 1.63
CA VAL A 95 -3.25 -11.59 0.55
C VAL A 95 -3.56 -12.33 -0.74
N TRP A 96 -4.70 -12.03 -1.33
CA TRP A 96 -5.13 -12.58 -2.62
C TRP A 96 -5.18 -11.48 -3.67
N LEU A 97 -4.31 -11.53 -4.68
CA LEU A 97 -4.42 -10.69 -5.87
C LEU A 97 -5.19 -11.45 -6.95
N SER A 98 -6.37 -10.95 -7.33
CA SER A 98 -7.27 -11.62 -8.27
C SER A 98 -7.55 -10.74 -9.50
N GLY A 99 -7.44 -11.35 -10.68
CA GLY A 99 -7.94 -10.75 -11.92
C GLY A 99 -9.42 -11.03 -12.19
N GLY A 100 -10.10 -11.73 -11.28
CA GLY A 100 -11.50 -12.14 -11.42
C GLY A 100 -12.47 -11.16 -10.76
N THR A 101 -13.61 -10.96 -11.41
CA THR A 101 -14.77 -10.27 -10.82
C THR A 101 -15.78 -11.32 -10.36
N PRO A 102 -16.26 -11.28 -9.11
CA PRO A 102 -17.31 -12.17 -8.65
C PRO A 102 -18.57 -12.00 -9.51
N ILE A 103 -19.20 -13.12 -9.87
CA ILE A 103 -20.47 -13.12 -10.58
C ILE A 103 -21.58 -13.21 -9.54
N HIS A 104 -22.48 -12.23 -9.57
CA HIS A 104 -23.64 -12.12 -8.68
C HIS A 104 -24.92 -12.50 -9.44
N ASP A 105 -26.06 -12.45 -8.74
CA ASP A 105 -27.40 -12.57 -9.33
C ASP A 105 -27.67 -13.87 -10.10
N TRP A 106 -27.11 -14.97 -9.60
CA TRP A 106 -27.40 -16.32 -10.11
C TRP A 106 -28.87 -16.69 -9.92
N GLN A 107 -29.49 -17.20 -10.98
CA GLN A 107 -30.88 -17.68 -10.98
C GLN A 107 -30.95 -19.14 -11.45
N PRO A 108 -31.87 -19.94 -10.88
CA PRO A 108 -32.10 -21.30 -11.35
C PRO A 108 -32.65 -21.28 -12.78
N ALA A 109 -32.16 -22.19 -13.62
CA ALA A 109 -32.52 -22.30 -15.03
C ALA A 109 -32.90 -23.74 -15.46
N GLY A 110 -33.08 -24.63 -14.49
CA GLY A 110 -33.42 -26.03 -14.71
C GLY A 110 -32.87 -26.91 -13.59
N GLU A 111 -33.01 -28.22 -13.74
CA GLU A 111 -32.46 -29.17 -12.78
C GLU A 111 -30.92 -29.09 -12.81
N ASN A 112 -30.31 -28.71 -11.68
CA ASN A 112 -28.87 -28.47 -11.54
C ASN A 112 -28.28 -27.45 -12.54
N LEU A 113 -29.10 -26.54 -13.08
CA LEU A 113 -28.66 -25.51 -14.02
C LEU A 113 -28.87 -24.11 -13.42
N TRP A 114 -27.85 -23.28 -13.51
CA TRP A 114 -27.85 -21.90 -13.03
C TRP A 114 -27.38 -20.96 -14.13
N THR A 115 -27.97 -19.77 -14.17
CA THR A 115 -27.60 -18.72 -15.12
C THR A 115 -27.39 -17.40 -14.40
N ALA A 116 -26.49 -16.57 -14.92
CA ALA A 116 -26.27 -15.20 -14.48
C ALA A 116 -26.00 -14.34 -15.72
N ILE A 117 -26.52 -13.12 -15.72
CA ILE A 117 -26.28 -12.16 -16.80
C ILE A 117 -25.02 -11.36 -16.45
N LEU A 118 -24.06 -11.35 -17.36
CA LEU A 118 -22.86 -10.53 -17.24
C LEU A 118 -23.02 -9.26 -18.06
N ASP A 119 -22.69 -8.11 -17.46
CA ASP A 119 -22.61 -6.84 -18.19
C ASP A 119 -21.53 -6.88 -19.28
N SER A 120 -20.47 -7.68 -19.06
CA SER A 120 -19.38 -7.83 -20.02
C SER A 120 -19.72 -8.83 -21.12
N ARG A 121 -19.60 -8.41 -22.39
CA ARG A 121 -19.63 -9.32 -23.54
C ARG A 121 -18.24 -9.92 -23.79
N PRO A 122 -18.12 -11.23 -24.12
CA PRO A 122 -16.85 -11.81 -24.52
C PRO A 122 -16.30 -11.09 -25.76
N LYS A 123 -15.04 -10.67 -25.72
CA LYS A 123 -14.41 -9.99 -26.87
C LYS A 123 -14.20 -10.92 -28.07
N LYS A 124 -14.10 -12.23 -27.84
CA LYS A 124 -13.99 -13.26 -28.87
C LYS A 124 -14.50 -14.59 -28.31
N VAL A 125 -15.37 -15.26 -29.06
CA VAL A 125 -15.69 -16.67 -28.84
C VAL A 125 -14.73 -17.46 -29.72
N LEU A 126 -13.95 -18.37 -29.13
CA LEU A 126 -13.12 -19.30 -29.90
C LEU A 126 -14.05 -20.42 -30.37
N LEU A 127 -14.47 -20.36 -31.64
CA LEU A 127 -15.16 -21.42 -32.38
C LEU A 127 -14.20 -21.98 -33.42
#